data_AF-A0A7W8JDX1-F1
#
_entry.id   AF-A0A7W8JDX1-F1
#
_cell.length_a   1.000
_cell.length_b   1.000
_cell.length_c   1.000
_cell.angle_alpha   90.00
_cell.angle_beta   90.00
_cell.angle_gamma   90.00
#
_symmetry.space_group_name_H-M   'P 1'
#
loop_
_entity.id
_entity.type
_entity.pdbx_description
1 polymer ?
#
loop_
_entity_poly.entity_id
_entity_poly.type
_entity_poly.pdbx_seq_one_letter_code
_entity_poly.pdbx_strand_id
1 'polypeptide(L)'
;MNRIQFFPHTPLIPSQKQTTVSTERQSFRDALAEAGKALKISKHAQQRLQERNIHINEEQWAMIGQKIVEAKQKGVRDSLVITDEAALIVSAVNQTVITAMHREEAQSQLFTNINGAIII
;
A
#
# COMPACT_ATOMS: atom_id res chain seq x y z
N MET A 1 -35.87 -48.28 -49.31
CA MET A 1 -34.84 -47.36 -48.79
C MET A 1 -35.52 -46.11 -48.25
N ASN A 2 -35.55 -45.88 -46.93
CA ASN A 2 -36.06 -44.63 -46.35
C ASN A 2 -34.89 -43.83 -45.77
N ARG A 3 -34.58 -42.68 -46.38
CA ARG A 3 -33.60 -41.71 -45.90
C ARG A 3 -34.22 -40.91 -44.75
N ILE A 4 -33.62 -40.99 -43.57
CA ILE A 4 -33.95 -40.11 -42.43
C ILE A 4 -33.35 -38.73 -42.74
N GLN A 5 -34.21 -37.72 -42.89
CA GLN A 5 -33.80 -36.33 -43.01
C GLN A 5 -33.52 -35.78 -41.61
N PHE A 6 -32.25 -35.44 -41.35
CA PHE A 6 -31.85 -34.71 -40.15
C PHE A 6 -32.09 -33.22 -40.37
N PHE A 7 -32.96 -32.62 -39.57
CA PHE A 7 -33.13 -31.17 -39.52
C PHE A 7 -32.26 -30.60 -38.38
N PRO A 8 -31.40 -29.60 -38.63
CA PRO A 8 -30.61 -28.98 -37.57
C PRO A 8 -31.52 -28.13 -36.68
N HIS A 9 -31.62 -28.47 -35.40
CA HIS A 9 -32.21 -27.59 -34.40
C HIS A 9 -31.14 -26.61 -33.93
N THR A 10 -31.32 -25.33 -34.27
CA THR A 10 -30.50 -24.25 -33.71
C THR A 10 -30.81 -24.09 -32.22
N PRO A 11 -29.80 -23.95 -31.35
CA PRO A 11 -30.03 -23.68 -29.95
C PRO A 11 -30.70 -22.31 -29.80
N LEU A 12 -31.77 -22.24 -29.02
CA LEU A 12 -32.39 -20.99 -28.61
C LEU A 12 -31.44 -20.31 -27.62
N ILE A 13 -30.71 -19.30 -28.11
CA ILE A 13 -29.91 -18.42 -27.26
C ILE A 13 -30.89 -17.47 -26.55
N PRO A 14 -31.00 -17.49 -25.22
CA PRO A 14 -31.83 -16.52 -24.52
C PRO A 14 -31.26 -15.13 -24.75
N SER A 15 -32.09 -14.23 -25.31
CA SER A 15 -31.76 -12.82 -25.47
C SER A 15 -31.65 -12.19 -24.09
N GLN A 16 -30.42 -12.12 -23.55
CA GLN A 16 -30.16 -11.32 -22.37
C GLN A 16 -30.28 -9.85 -22.76
N LYS A 17 -31.43 -9.28 -22.42
CA LYS A 17 -31.66 -7.84 -22.42
C LYS A 17 -30.66 -7.23 -21.45
N GLN A 18 -29.52 -6.77 -21.98
CA GLN A 18 -28.49 -6.09 -21.22
C GLN A 18 -29.10 -4.80 -20.67
N THR A 19 -29.51 -4.87 -19.41
CA THR A 19 -29.80 -3.69 -18.63
C THR A 19 -28.44 -3.07 -18.35
N THR A 20 -28.09 -2.03 -19.09
CA THR A 20 -26.89 -1.23 -18.85
C THR A 20 -27.05 -0.50 -17.53
N VAL A 21 -26.79 -1.21 -16.43
CA VAL A 21 -26.51 -0.57 -15.15
C VAL A 21 -25.11 0.04 -15.32
N SER A 22 -25.08 1.33 -15.59
CA SER A 22 -23.88 2.16 -15.56
C SER A 22 -23.40 2.29 -14.11
N THR A 23 -22.89 1.19 -13.56
CA THR A 23 -22.06 1.21 -12.37
C THR A 23 -20.67 1.61 -12.84
N GLU A 24 -20.20 2.76 -12.38
CA GLU A 24 -18.84 3.24 -12.56
C GLU A 24 -17.86 2.12 -12.18
N ARG A 25 -17.36 1.38 -13.17
CA ARG A 25 -16.29 0.40 -12.94
C ARG A 25 -15.00 1.19 -12.86
N GLN A 26 -14.62 1.62 -11.66
CA GLN A 26 -13.20 1.80 -11.37
C GLN A 26 -12.49 0.52 -11.81
N SER A 27 -11.53 0.65 -12.73
CA SER A 27 -10.84 -0.53 -13.22
C SER A 27 -9.97 -1.08 -12.09
N PHE A 28 -9.73 -2.40 -12.06
CA PHE A 28 -8.81 -3.00 -11.09
C PHE A 28 -7.43 -2.34 -11.12
N ARG A 29 -7.02 -1.80 -12.28
CA ARG A 29 -5.79 -1.03 -12.45
C ARG A 29 -5.82 0.28 -11.66
N ASP A 30 -6.96 0.97 -11.65
CA ASP A 30 -7.14 2.23 -10.91
C ASP A 30 -7.14 1.97 -9.40
N ALA A 31 -7.87 0.94 -8.95
CA ALA A 31 -7.89 0.53 -7.55
C ALA A 31 -6.50 0.10 -7.04
N LEU A 32 -5.73 -0.62 -7.87
CA LEU A 32 -4.36 -1.01 -7.53
C LEU A 32 -3.41 0.20 -7.48
N ALA A 33 -3.58 1.16 -8.40
CA ALA A 33 -2.81 2.39 -8.41
C ALA A 33 -3.11 3.27 -7.20
N GLU A 34 -4.36 3.31 -6.74
CA GLU A 34 -4.78 4.04 -5.55
C GLU A 34 -4.25 3.40 -4.26
N ALA A 35 -4.33 2.07 -4.15
CA ALA A 35 -3.74 1.31 -3.04
C ALA A 35 -2.21 1.43 -2.93
N GLY A 36 -1.54 1.84 -4.01
CA GLY A 36 -0.09 2.07 -4.04
C GLY A 36 0.34 3.44 -3.49
N LYS A 37 -0.57 4.38 -3.26
CA LYS A 37 -0.23 5.76 -2.86
C LYS A 37 -0.05 5.92 -1.35
N ALA A 38 -0.69 5.07 -0.55
CA ALA A 38 -0.64 5.16 0.91
C ALA A 38 0.64 4.54 1.48
N LEU A 39 1.16 5.15 2.55
CA LEU A 39 2.24 4.58 3.35
C LEU A 39 1.72 3.33 4.06
N LYS A 40 2.39 2.20 3.86
CA LYS A 40 2.03 0.90 4.45
C LYS A 40 2.76 0.70 5.76
N ILE A 41 2.08 0.13 6.74
CA ILE A 41 2.68 -0.25 8.01
C ILE A 41 2.83 -1.77 8.02
N SER A 42 4.05 -2.28 8.18
CA SER A 42 4.27 -3.72 8.29
C SER A 42 3.71 -4.26 9.61
N LYS A 43 3.43 -5.56 9.65
CA LYS A 43 2.98 -6.25 10.88
C LYS A 43 3.96 -6.04 12.04
N HIS A 44 5.26 -6.04 11.76
CA HIS A 44 6.30 -5.81 12.76
C HIS A 44 6.25 -4.38 13.31
N ALA A 45 6.17 -3.38 12.43
CA ALA A 45 6.03 -1.99 12.85
C ALA A 45 4.76 -1.76 13.68
N GLN A 46 3.63 -2.30 13.26
CA GLN A 46 2.37 -2.19 14.00
C GLN A 46 2.48 -2.80 15.39
N GLN A 47 3.04 -4.02 15.49
CA GLN A 47 3.26 -4.68 16.77
C GLN A 47 4.16 -3.84 17.67
N ARG A 48 5.23 -3.25 17.12
CA ARG A 48 6.16 -2.42 17.90
C ARG A 48 5.53 -1.12 18.40
N LEU A 49 4.71 -0.47 17.59
CA LEU A 49 3.96 0.72 18.00
C LEU A 49 3.03 0.38 19.18
N GLN A 50 2.34 -0.76 19.11
CA GLN A 50 1.46 -1.24 20.18
C GLN A 50 2.23 -1.61 21.46
N GLU A 51 3.29 -2.43 21.34
CA GLU A 51 4.14 -2.87 22.47
C GLU A 51 4.71 -1.68 23.24
N ARG A 52 5.05 -0.61 22.54
CA ARG A 52 5.71 0.57 23.10
C ARG A 52 4.74 1.71 23.41
N ASN A 53 3.43 1.53 23.19
CA ASN A 53 2.39 2.55 23.34
C ASN A 53 2.70 3.84 22.55
N ILE A 54 3.36 3.71 21.40
CA ILE A 54 3.67 4.84 20.51
C ILE A 54 2.41 5.13 19.68
N HIS A 55 1.88 6.33 19.85
CA HIS A 55 0.74 6.81 19.08
C HIS A 55 1.23 7.81 18.03
N ILE A 56 0.93 7.52 16.76
CA ILE A 56 1.20 8.44 15.65
C ILE A 56 -0.16 8.78 15.06
N ASN A 57 -0.49 10.07 15.05
CA ASN A 57 -1.78 10.53 14.55
C ASN A 57 -1.81 10.52 13.01
N GLU A 58 -3.01 10.67 12.43
CA GLU A 58 -3.18 10.61 10.97
C GLU A 58 -2.42 11.74 10.24
N GLU A 59 -2.31 12.92 10.84
CA GLU A 59 -1.58 14.06 10.27
C GLU A 59 -0.07 13.78 10.19
N GLN A 60 0.50 13.21 11.24
CA GLN A 60 1.89 12.76 11.27
C GLN A 60 2.13 11.66 10.24
N TRP A 61 1.22 10.69 10.12
CA TRP A 61 1.33 9.66 9.08
C TRP A 61 1.30 10.24 7.67
N ALA A 62 0.43 11.21 7.40
CA ALA A 62 0.38 11.91 6.13
C ALA A 62 1.68 12.67 5.85
N MET A 63 2.22 13.38 6.85
CA MET A 63 3.48 14.10 6.74
C MET A 63 4.67 13.16 6.49
N ILE A 64 4.77 12.06 7.24
CA ILE A 64 5.78 11.01 7.01
C ILE A 64 5.65 10.47 5.59
N GLY A 65 4.45 10.14 5.14
CA GLY A 65 4.18 9.67 3.78
C GLY A 65 4.68 10.65 2.71
N GLN A 66 4.39 11.95 2.87
CA GLN A 66 4.83 12.98 1.96
C GLN A 66 6.36 13.09 1.92
N LYS A 67 7.03 13.11 3.08
CA LYS A 67 8.49 13.17 3.18
C LYS A 67 9.17 11.94 2.60
N ILE A 68 8.56 10.77 2.75
CA ILE A 68 9.06 9.52 2.15
C ILE A 68 8.96 9.55 0.62
N VAL A 69 7.89 10.13 0.06
CA VAL A 69 7.77 10.33 -1.39
C VAL A 69 8.85 11.29 -1.90
N GLU A 70 9.09 12.39 -1.20
CA GLU A 70 10.16 13.34 -1.51
C GLU A 70 11.55 12.66 -1.47
N ALA A 71 11.80 11.88 -0.42
CA ALA A 71 13.05 11.14 -0.25
C ALA A 71 13.25 10.10 -1.37
N LYS A 72 12.19 9.39 -1.77
CA LYS A 72 12.20 8.45 -2.90
C LYS A 72 12.62 9.13 -4.20
N GLN A 73 12.10 10.33 -4.48
CA GLN A 73 12.46 11.12 -5.66
C GLN A 73 13.93 11.54 -5.64
N LYS A 74 14.51 11.72 -4.45
CA LYS A 74 15.93 12.03 -4.23
C LYS A 74 16.84 10.78 -4.26
N GLY A 75 16.31 9.60 -4.54
CA GLY A 75 17.07 8.34 -4.61
C GLY A 75 17.29 7.66 -3.26
N VAL A 76 16.62 8.11 -2.20
CA VAL A 76 16.62 7.39 -0.92
C VAL A 76 15.84 6.09 -1.10
N ARG A 77 16.42 4.98 -0.64
CA ARG A 77 15.82 3.64 -0.72
C ARG A 77 15.25 3.24 0.62
N ASP A 78 16.06 3.43 1.67
CA ASP A 78 15.75 3.09 3.05
C ASP A 78 16.13 4.27 3.93
N SER A 79 15.19 4.70 4.75
CA SER A 79 15.29 5.94 5.54
C SER A 79 15.01 5.69 7.01
N LEU A 80 15.79 6.34 7.86
CA LEU A 80 15.43 6.55 9.26
C LEU A 80 14.59 7.83 9.35
N VAL A 81 13.37 7.72 9.87
CA VAL A 81 12.49 8.86 10.12
C VAL A 81 12.42 9.08 11.63
N ILE A 82 12.78 10.27 12.08
CA ILE A 82 12.76 10.64 13.49
C ILE A 82 11.68 11.70 13.67
N THR A 83 10.73 11.42 14.55
CA THR A 83 9.71 12.36 15.05
C THR A 83 10.02 12.73 16.50
N ASP A 84 9.21 13.57 17.14
CA ASP A 84 9.38 13.91 18.56
C ASP A 84 9.43 12.66 19.47
N GLU A 85 8.53 11.70 19.24
CA GLU A 85 8.34 10.55 20.13
C GLU A 85 8.92 9.24 19.57
N ALA A 86 9.06 9.12 18.25
CA ALA A 86 9.37 7.84 17.61
C ALA A 86 10.51 7.92 16.59
N ALA A 87 11.17 6.79 16.39
CA ALA A 87 12.06 6.54 15.28
C ALA A 87 11.49 5.37 14.45
N LEU A 88 11.32 5.60 13.15
CA LEU A 88 10.75 4.65 12.20
C LEU A 88 11.79 4.30 11.16
N ILE A 89 11.93 3.01 10.87
CA ILE A 89 12.71 2.55 9.70
C ILE A 89 11.73 2.31 8.57
N VAL A 90 11.90 3.03 7.46
CA VAL A 90 10.96 3.04 6.34
C VAL A 90 11.68 2.73 5.03
N SER A 91 11.14 1.79 4.28
CA SER A 91 11.56 1.58 2.89
C SER A 91 10.82 2.56 2.00
N ALA A 92 11.54 3.55 1.47
CA ALA A 92 10.99 4.56 0.57
C ALA A 92 10.61 3.96 -0.79
N VAL A 93 11.33 2.93 -1.26
CA VAL A 93 10.99 2.22 -2.50
C VAL A 93 9.59 1.62 -2.41
N ASN A 94 9.34 0.88 -1.32
CA ASN A 94 8.09 0.14 -1.09
C ASN A 94 7.01 0.98 -0.40
N GLN A 95 7.37 2.18 0.08
CA GLN A 95 6.53 3.03 0.93
C GLN A 95 6.00 2.24 2.13
N THR A 96 6.88 1.50 2.81
CA THR A 96 6.52 0.60 3.91
C THR A 96 7.35 0.88 5.15
N VAL A 97 6.69 1.09 6.29
CA VAL A 97 7.30 1.14 7.62
C VAL A 97 7.66 -0.28 8.05
N ILE A 98 8.95 -0.53 8.22
CA ILE A 98 9.52 -1.84 8.56
C ILE A 98 9.48 -2.04 10.08
N THR A 99 9.91 -1.05 10.86
CA THR A 99 9.89 -1.10 12.32
C THR A 99 9.70 0.29 12.92
N ALA A 100 9.36 0.32 14.22
CA ALA A 100 9.18 1.52 15.02
C ALA A 100 9.79 1.30 16.41
N MET A 101 10.34 2.37 16.98
CA MET A 101 10.84 2.40 18.35
C MET A 101 10.71 3.81 18.93
N HIS A 102 10.88 3.95 20.24
CA HIS A 102 10.93 5.27 20.88
C HIS A 102 12.17 6.04 20.43
N ARG A 103 12.05 7.36 20.33
CA ARG A 103 13.19 8.23 19.99
C ARG A 103 14.37 8.04 20.95
N GLU A 104 14.09 7.86 22.23
CA GLU A 104 15.09 7.67 23.28
C GLU A 104 15.92 6.40 23.05
N GLU A 105 15.25 5.29 22.71
CA GLU A 105 15.93 4.03 22.40
C GLU A 105 16.81 4.16 21.15
N ALA A 106 16.33 4.89 20.14
CA ALA A 106 17.07 5.08 18.90
C ALA A 106 18.41 5.79 19.10
N GLN A 107 18.59 6.61 20.15
CA GLN A 107 19.84 7.33 20.42
C GLN A 107 21.02 6.40 20.72
N SER A 108 20.75 5.18 21.18
CA SER A 108 21.79 4.20 21.55
C SER A 108 21.94 3.08 20.52
N GLN A 109 21.18 3.12 19.42
CA GLN A 109 21.12 2.08 18.40
C GLN A 109 21.99 2.43 17.19
N LEU A 110 22.71 1.44 16.64
CA LEU A 110 23.41 1.58 15.37
C LEU A 110 22.52 1.09 14.23
N PHE A 111 22.19 1.99 13.30
CA PHE A 111 21.42 1.66 12.10
C PHE A 111 22.36 1.49 10.91
N THR A 112 22.19 0.40 10.17
CA THR A 112 22.91 0.12 8.91
C THR A 112 21.93 0.00 7.77
N ASN A 113 22.43 0.03 6.53
CA ASN A 113 21.61 -0.04 5.32
C ASN A 113 20.57 1.09 5.22
N ILE A 114 20.89 2.25 5.81
CA ILE A 114 20.11 3.48 5.72
C ILE A 114 20.89 4.44 4.83
N ASN A 115 20.25 4.96 3.77
CA ASN A 115 20.86 5.92 2.86
C ASN A 115 20.15 7.29 2.85
N GLY A 116 19.22 7.49 3.78
CA GLY A 116 18.59 8.79 4.05
C GLY A 116 18.12 8.90 5.49
N ALA A 117 18.07 10.13 5.99
CA ALA A 117 17.45 10.44 7.27
C ALA A 117 16.47 11.59 7.09
N ILE A 118 15.31 11.47 7.72
CA ILE A 118 14.25 12.47 7.71
C ILE A 118 13.99 12.83 9.17
N ILE A 119 14.02 14.12 9.48
CA ILE A 119 13.70 14.64 10.80
C ILE A 119 12.44 15.47 10.64
N ILE A 120 11.42 15.14 11.43
CA ILE A 120 10.13 15.82 11.50
C ILE A 120 10.00 16.42 12.90
#